data_AF-A0A920FPV0-F1
#
_entry.id   AF-A0A920FPV0-F1
#
_cell.length_a   1.000
_cell.length_b   1.000
_cell.length_c   1.000
_cell.angle_alpha   90.00
_cell.angle_beta   90.00
_cell.angle_gamma   90.00
#
_symmetry.space_group_name_H-M   'P 1'
#
loop_
_entity.id
_entity.type
_entity.pdbx_description
1 polymer ?
#
loop_
_entity_poly.entity_id
_entity_poly.type
_entity_poly.pdbx_seq_one_letter_code
_entity_poly.pdbx_strand_id
1 'polypeptide(L)'
;MEQLLTADGIPLKVSLKKAYRREKLSAFLLVAPLLLFIVVTFLIPIVDMLMLSVDNSIVPEILPRTTKNIQKWDPHSGELPGEEIFEAFVKDLKEAKKNRTHTRVGQRLNYESSGLSSLFRSSGRKIKRIRRAPFKAALIKIDKRWGELKTWQILHQFSTSYTPAYYFAATDTKLKSSGEFIILPDEERIYSKLFLRTMLMSALITGLTLLIGFPVAYLLAILPTKIGNLLIILVLLPFWTSLLVRTCSWIALLQQHGVINDTLVSLGFLGEDERIAMIHNATGTVIAMTHILLPFMILPLYSVMKTIPKSFVRAAVSLGLIPGKHSGRSIFPILLLG
;
A
#
# COMPACT_ATOMS: atom_id res chain seq x y z
N MET A 1 34.03 24.18 41.11
CA MET A 1 34.33 23.06 40.19
C MET A 1 35.42 23.51 39.25
N GLU A 2 36.61 22.96 39.44
CA GLU A 2 37.81 23.26 38.65
C GLU A 2 37.58 22.80 37.20
N GLN A 3 37.73 23.70 36.23
CA GLN A 3 37.50 23.37 34.82
C GLN A 3 38.69 22.55 34.32
N LEU A 4 38.47 21.29 33.98
CA LEU A 4 39.47 20.45 33.33
C LEU A 4 39.78 21.03 31.93
N LEU A 5 41.00 21.50 31.74
CA LEU A 5 41.52 22.07 30.50
C LEU A 5 42.32 21.00 29.74
N THR A 6 42.30 21.05 28.41
CA THR A 6 43.26 20.29 27.58
C THR A 6 44.65 20.92 27.63
N ALA A 7 45.68 20.22 27.14
CA ALA A 7 47.08 20.71 27.10
C ALA A 7 47.23 22.10 26.45
N ASP A 8 46.31 22.49 25.57
CA ASP A 8 46.26 23.78 24.88
C ASP A 8 45.45 24.87 25.60
N GLY A 9 45.04 24.66 26.86
CA GLY A 9 44.29 25.64 27.66
C GLY A 9 42.81 25.81 27.31
N ILE A 10 42.26 24.92 26.47
CA ILE A 10 40.84 24.94 26.07
C ILE A 10 40.02 24.05 27.03
N PRO A 11 38.82 24.46 27.46
CA PRO A 11 37.95 23.60 28.27
C PRO A 11 37.68 22.25 27.58
N LEU A 12 37.93 21.15 28.29
CA LEU A 12 37.81 19.76 27.79
C LEU A 12 36.45 19.47 27.15
N LYS A 13 35.38 20.07 27.68
CA LYS A 13 34.02 19.95 27.15
C LYS A 13 33.88 20.52 25.73
N VAL A 14 34.63 21.58 25.41
CA VAL A 14 34.60 22.24 24.09
C VAL A 14 35.43 21.45 23.08
N SER A 15 36.61 20.96 23.47
CA SER A 15 37.46 20.13 22.60
C SER A 15 36.79 18.78 22.28
N LEU A 16 36.20 18.11 23.27
CA LEU A 16 35.42 16.88 23.08
C LEU A 16 34.23 17.10 22.15
N LYS A 17 33.47 18.19 22.31
CA LYS A 17 32.33 18.49 21.44
C LYS A 17 32.76 18.75 19.99
N LYS A 18 33.93 19.37 19.77
CA LYS A 18 34.50 19.61 18.43
C LYS A 18 35.01 18.31 17.79
N ALA A 19 35.72 17.48 18.55
CA ALA A 19 36.19 16.17 18.10
C ALA A 19 35.02 15.25 17.75
N TYR A 20 34.03 15.15 18.64
CA TYR A 20 32.82 14.34 18.44
C TYR A 20 31.97 14.79 17.24
N ARG A 21 31.90 16.10 16.97
CA ARG A 21 31.25 16.63 15.75
C ARG A 21 32.00 16.23 14.48
N ARG A 22 33.33 16.30 14.48
CA ARG A 22 34.14 15.85 13.33
C ARG A 22 33.98 14.36 13.08
N GLU A 23 34.03 13.56 14.14
CA GLU A 23 33.84 12.11 14.06
C GLU A 23 32.45 11.76 13.52
N LYS A 24 31.39 12.39 14.05
CA LYS A 24 30.02 12.23 13.53
C LYS A 24 29.88 12.66 12.07
N LEU A 25 30.51 13.77 11.68
CA LEU A 25 30.46 14.24 10.30
C LEU A 25 31.18 13.28 9.35
N SER A 26 32.36 12.77 9.74
CA SER A 26 33.09 11.77 8.96
C SER A 26 32.32 10.45 8.86
N ALA A 27 31.76 9.95 9.97
CA ALA A 27 30.92 8.75 9.96
C ALA A 27 29.66 8.95 9.09
N PHE A 28 29.04 10.13 9.16
CA PHE A 28 27.90 10.47 8.30
C PHE A 28 28.30 10.55 6.82
N LEU A 29 29.44 11.18 6.49
CA LEU A 29 29.93 11.28 5.11
C LEU A 29 30.27 9.92 4.50
N LEU A 30 30.71 8.94 5.30
CA LEU A 30 30.93 7.57 4.84
C LEU A 30 29.62 6.86 4.46
N VAL A 31 28.53 7.17 5.16
CA VAL A 31 27.20 6.57 4.92
C VAL A 31 26.34 7.40 3.95
N ALA A 32 26.66 8.69 3.77
CA ALA A 32 25.89 9.63 2.99
C ALA A 32 25.67 9.20 1.52
N PRO A 33 26.65 8.62 0.79
CA PRO A 33 26.41 8.16 -0.58
C PRO A 33 25.36 7.05 -0.65
N LEU A 34 25.38 6.11 0.31
CA LEU A 34 24.39 5.03 0.39
C LEU A 34 23.01 5.59 0.73
N LEU A 35 22.94 6.51 1.70
CA LEU A 35 21.69 7.15 2.09
C LEU A 35 21.10 7.96 0.93
N LEU A 36 21.93 8.73 0.22
CA LEU A 36 21.53 9.48 -0.97
C LEU A 36 21.02 8.53 -2.07
N PHE A 37 21.72 7.42 -2.31
CA PHE A 37 21.29 6.41 -3.25
C PHE A 37 19.90 5.87 -2.89
N ILE A 38 19.64 5.51 -1.63
CA ILE A 38 18.33 5.04 -1.16
C ILE A 38 17.25 6.11 -1.36
N VAL A 39 17.54 7.37 -1.01
CA VAL A 39 16.59 8.48 -1.18
C VAL A 39 16.23 8.65 -2.65
N VAL A 40 17.22 8.67 -3.54
CA VAL A 40 17.00 8.90 -4.97
C VAL A 40 16.29 7.72 -5.64
N THR A 41 16.65 6.48 -5.28
CA THR A 41 16.14 5.28 -5.97
C THR A 41 14.83 4.75 -5.40
N PHE A 42 14.55 4.96 -4.11
CA PHE A 42 13.33 4.48 -3.47
C PHE A 42 12.42 5.61 -3.01
N LEU A 43 12.94 6.59 -2.25
CA LEU A 43 12.07 7.59 -1.63
C LEU A 43 11.46 8.54 -2.66
N ILE A 44 12.25 9.05 -3.61
CA ILE A 44 11.75 9.96 -4.65
C ILE A 44 10.67 9.27 -5.51
N PRO A 45 10.86 8.06 -6.06
CA PRO A 45 9.80 7.39 -6.83
C PRO A 45 8.55 7.08 -6.01
N ILE A 46 8.68 6.76 -4.72
CA ILE A 46 7.52 6.56 -3.84
C ILE A 46 6.75 7.87 -3.68
N VAL A 47 7.45 8.97 -3.39
CA VAL A 47 6.80 10.30 -3.27
C VAL A 47 6.16 10.72 -4.58
N ASP A 48 6.82 10.50 -5.71
CA ASP A 48 6.28 10.79 -7.04
C ASP A 48 5.03 9.96 -7.33
N MET A 49 5.06 8.65 -7.04
CA MET A 49 3.90 7.76 -7.13
C MET A 49 2.75 8.16 -6.19
N LEU A 50 3.06 8.70 -5.01
CA LEU A 50 2.06 9.25 -4.11
C LEU A 50 1.48 10.57 -4.65
N MET A 51 2.27 11.43 -5.29
CA MET A 51 1.77 12.65 -5.92
C MET A 51 0.90 12.36 -7.15
N LEU A 52 1.22 11.31 -7.90
CA LEU A 52 0.37 10.76 -8.97
C LEU A 52 -1.04 10.37 -8.47
N SER A 53 -1.19 10.03 -7.19
CA SER A 53 -2.51 9.75 -6.59
C SER A 53 -3.39 11.00 -6.43
N VAL A 54 -2.85 12.20 -6.64
CA VAL A 54 -3.59 13.47 -6.55
C VAL A 54 -3.55 14.22 -7.88
N ASP A 55 -2.62 13.85 -8.77
CA ASP A 55 -2.43 14.48 -10.06
C ASP A 55 -3.63 14.23 -11.00
N ASN A 56 -4.21 15.34 -11.46
CA ASN A 56 -5.25 15.39 -12.47
C ASN A 56 -4.84 16.33 -13.61
N SER A 57 -3.58 16.23 -14.03
CA SER A 57 -2.98 17.01 -15.12
C SER A 57 -3.63 16.80 -16.49
N ILE A 58 -4.30 15.65 -16.75
CA ILE A 58 -4.82 15.29 -18.08
C ILE A 58 -5.81 16.34 -18.64
N VAL A 59 -6.76 16.81 -17.82
CA VAL A 59 -7.78 17.76 -18.29
C VAL A 59 -7.20 19.17 -18.45
N PRO A 60 -6.45 19.73 -17.48
CA PRO A 60 -5.76 21.02 -17.64
C PRO A 60 -4.72 21.05 -18.77
N GLU A 61 -3.98 19.96 -19.00
CA GLU A 61 -2.96 19.87 -20.05
C GLU A 61 -3.59 19.87 -21.45
N ILE A 62 -4.69 19.13 -21.62
CA ILE A 62 -5.33 18.96 -22.93
C ILE A 62 -6.35 20.08 -23.22
N LEU A 63 -7.00 20.63 -22.20
CA LEU A 63 -8.04 21.66 -22.31
C LEU A 63 -7.71 22.95 -21.52
N PRO A 64 -6.54 23.59 -21.74
CA PRO A 64 -6.05 24.67 -20.89
C PRO A 64 -6.91 25.95 -20.91
N ARG A 65 -7.55 26.27 -22.06
CA ARG A 65 -8.43 27.44 -22.15
C ARG A 65 -9.76 27.17 -21.45
N THR A 66 -10.26 25.95 -21.61
CA THR A 66 -11.51 25.48 -21.01
C THR A 66 -11.41 25.47 -19.50
N THR A 67 -10.34 24.89 -18.94
CA THR A 67 -10.15 24.82 -17.49
C THR A 67 -10.02 26.20 -16.86
N LYS A 68 -9.33 27.14 -17.52
CA LYS A 68 -9.20 28.52 -17.04
C LYS A 68 -10.53 29.27 -17.00
N ASN A 69 -11.41 29.04 -17.98
CA ASN A 69 -12.69 29.75 -18.07
C ASN A 69 -13.80 29.07 -17.25
N ILE A 70 -13.81 27.73 -17.19
CA ILE A 70 -14.86 26.98 -16.50
C ILE A 70 -14.82 27.20 -14.99
N GLN A 71 -13.65 27.44 -14.40
CA GLN A 71 -13.50 27.76 -12.97
C GLN A 71 -14.26 29.02 -12.52
N LYS A 72 -14.62 29.91 -13.44
CA LYS A 72 -15.41 31.12 -13.16
C LYS A 72 -16.91 30.86 -13.16
N TRP A 73 -17.34 29.73 -13.71
CA TRP A 73 -18.74 29.36 -13.80
C TRP A 73 -19.16 28.58 -12.55
N ASP A 74 -20.33 28.90 -12.00
CA ASP A 74 -20.88 28.18 -10.86
C ASP A 74 -21.56 26.87 -11.32
N PRO A 75 -21.01 25.69 -10.97
CA PRO A 75 -21.58 24.41 -11.34
C PRO A 75 -22.92 24.09 -10.67
N HIS A 76 -23.31 24.81 -9.60
CA HIS A 76 -24.56 24.57 -8.87
C HIS A 76 -25.69 25.53 -9.25
N SER A 77 -25.40 26.51 -10.12
CA SER A 77 -26.39 27.48 -10.61
C SER A 77 -27.58 26.87 -11.34
N GLY A 78 -27.49 25.61 -11.78
CA GLY A 78 -28.51 24.93 -12.58
C GLY A 78 -28.49 25.32 -14.07
N GLU A 79 -27.69 26.31 -14.44
CA GLU A 79 -27.58 26.82 -15.81
C GLU A 79 -26.35 26.29 -16.53
N LEU A 80 -26.48 26.04 -17.84
CA LEU A 80 -25.34 25.68 -18.68
C LEU A 80 -24.33 26.84 -18.75
N PRO A 81 -23.03 26.54 -18.86
CA PRO A 81 -22.00 27.58 -18.95
C PRO A 81 -22.22 28.52 -20.14
N GLY A 82 -21.69 29.74 -20.01
CA GLY A 82 -21.75 30.78 -21.02
C GLY A 82 -21.03 30.40 -22.32
N GLU A 83 -21.33 31.14 -23.39
CA GLU A 83 -20.79 30.92 -24.73
C GLU A 83 -19.25 30.93 -24.77
N GLU A 84 -18.61 31.72 -23.91
CA GLU A 84 -17.15 31.82 -23.78
C GLU A 84 -16.48 30.48 -23.40
N ILE A 85 -17.12 29.69 -22.53
CA ILE A 85 -16.61 28.39 -22.10
C ILE A 85 -16.76 27.37 -23.22
N PHE A 86 -17.88 27.41 -23.96
CA PHE A 86 -18.08 26.57 -25.15
C PHE A 86 -17.07 26.92 -26.25
N GLU A 87 -16.79 28.21 -26.48
CA GLU A 87 -15.75 28.64 -27.42
C GLU A 87 -14.37 28.12 -27.03
N ALA A 88 -13.98 28.28 -25.76
CA ALA A 88 -12.72 27.78 -25.24
C ALA A 88 -12.59 26.26 -25.43
N PHE A 89 -13.66 25.51 -25.12
CA PHE A 89 -13.71 24.07 -25.33
C PHE A 89 -13.58 23.67 -26.80
N VAL A 90 -14.24 24.36 -27.74
CA VAL A 90 -14.10 24.07 -29.17
C VAL A 90 -12.66 24.32 -29.63
N LYS A 91 -12.02 25.40 -29.18
CA LYS A 91 -10.62 25.72 -29.53
C LYS A 91 -9.68 24.63 -29.02
N ASP A 92 -9.80 24.26 -27.76
CA ASP A 92 -8.95 23.23 -27.15
C ASP A 92 -9.20 21.85 -27.77
N LEU A 93 -10.45 21.47 -28.02
CA LEU A 93 -10.77 20.17 -28.61
C LEU A 93 -10.26 20.07 -30.07
N LYS A 94 -10.22 21.17 -30.82
CA LYS A 94 -9.57 21.20 -32.16
C LYS A 94 -8.07 20.98 -32.06
N GLU A 95 -7.43 21.61 -31.09
CA GLU A 95 -5.99 21.51 -30.83
C GLU A 95 -5.63 20.08 -30.34
N ALA A 96 -6.37 19.57 -29.37
CA ALA A 96 -6.27 18.18 -28.90
C ALA A 96 -6.54 17.16 -30.01
N LYS A 97 -7.42 17.45 -30.97
CA LYS A 97 -7.60 16.58 -32.14
C LYS A 97 -6.38 16.62 -33.07
N LYS A 98 -5.82 17.81 -33.32
CA LYS A 98 -4.60 17.97 -34.13
C LYS A 98 -3.44 17.15 -33.53
N ASN A 99 -3.33 17.18 -32.20
CA ASN A 99 -2.31 16.45 -31.44
C ASN A 99 -2.68 14.99 -31.14
N ARG A 100 -3.84 14.51 -31.60
CA ARG A 100 -4.39 13.16 -31.35
C ARG A 100 -4.58 12.80 -29.86
N THR A 101 -4.67 13.80 -28.98
CA THR A 101 -4.86 13.62 -27.52
C THR A 101 -6.33 13.74 -27.06
N HIS A 102 -7.24 14.21 -27.92
CA HIS A 102 -8.65 14.45 -27.57
C HIS A 102 -9.42 13.27 -26.94
N THR A 103 -9.02 12.02 -27.17
CA THR A 103 -9.68 10.85 -26.56
C THR A 103 -9.23 10.58 -25.12
N ARG A 104 -8.04 11.06 -24.71
CA ARG A 104 -7.48 10.83 -23.36
C ARG A 104 -8.36 11.46 -22.28
N VAL A 105 -8.84 12.68 -22.51
CA VAL A 105 -9.80 13.36 -21.61
C VAL A 105 -11.07 12.54 -21.45
N GLY A 106 -11.67 12.10 -22.56
CA GLY A 106 -12.86 11.27 -22.53
C GLY A 106 -12.67 9.93 -21.81
N GLN A 107 -11.48 9.31 -21.93
CA GLN A 107 -11.13 8.08 -21.20
C GLN A 107 -11.03 8.32 -19.70
N ARG A 108 -10.34 9.39 -19.28
CA ARG A 108 -10.21 9.73 -17.86
C ARG A 108 -11.55 10.05 -17.22
N LEU A 109 -12.39 10.83 -17.89
CA LEU A 109 -13.70 11.21 -17.35
C LEU A 109 -14.72 10.06 -17.40
N ASN A 110 -14.48 9.01 -18.19
CA ASN A 110 -15.39 7.87 -18.27
C ASN A 110 -15.45 7.03 -16.98
N TYR A 111 -14.42 7.12 -16.13
CA TYR A 111 -14.45 6.53 -14.78
C TYR A 111 -15.50 7.22 -13.88
N GLU A 112 -15.85 8.48 -14.18
CA GLU A 112 -16.80 9.28 -13.40
C GLU A 112 -18.23 9.15 -13.92
N SER A 113 -18.38 9.15 -15.25
CA SER A 113 -19.66 8.91 -15.90
C SER A 113 -19.47 8.14 -17.19
N SER A 114 -20.12 6.98 -17.27
CA SER A 114 -20.12 6.14 -18.45
C SER A 114 -20.59 6.93 -19.69
N GLY A 115 -19.94 6.66 -20.83
CA GLY A 115 -20.28 7.29 -22.10
C GLY A 115 -19.46 8.54 -22.42
N LEU A 116 -18.76 9.18 -21.48
CA LEU A 116 -17.93 10.35 -21.78
C LEU A 116 -16.79 10.06 -22.76
N SER A 117 -16.22 8.85 -22.75
CA SER A 117 -15.27 8.42 -23.78
C SER A 117 -15.83 8.50 -25.19
N SER A 118 -17.07 8.02 -25.36
CA SER A 118 -17.75 8.08 -26.65
C SER A 118 -18.08 9.51 -27.07
N LEU A 119 -18.43 10.38 -26.11
CA LEU A 119 -18.75 11.79 -26.33
C LEU A 119 -17.54 12.54 -26.89
N PHE A 120 -16.38 12.39 -26.27
CA PHE A 120 -15.14 13.03 -26.75
C PHE A 120 -14.71 12.48 -28.11
N ARG A 121 -14.85 11.17 -28.34
CA ARG A 121 -14.54 10.54 -29.63
C ARG A 121 -15.48 11.03 -30.74
N SER A 122 -16.79 11.08 -30.49
CA SER A 122 -17.79 11.57 -31.46
C SER A 122 -17.60 13.05 -31.77
N SER A 123 -17.33 13.85 -30.75
CA SER A 123 -17.12 15.28 -30.84
C SER A 123 -15.85 15.59 -31.60
N GLY A 124 -14.75 14.92 -31.26
CA GLY A 124 -13.48 14.99 -32.00
C GLY A 124 -13.68 14.75 -33.49
N ARG A 125 -14.41 13.71 -33.91
CA ARG A 125 -14.67 13.45 -35.34
C ARG A 125 -15.29 14.65 -36.07
N LYS A 126 -16.26 15.32 -35.46
CA LYS A 126 -17.05 16.40 -36.07
C LYS A 126 -16.56 17.83 -35.77
N ILE A 127 -15.63 18.02 -34.83
CA ILE A 127 -15.24 19.35 -34.30
C ILE A 127 -14.73 20.34 -35.36
N LYS A 128 -14.12 19.85 -36.44
CA LYS A 128 -13.64 20.67 -37.56
C LYS A 128 -14.78 21.38 -38.32
N ARG A 129 -16.03 20.91 -38.18
CA ARG A 129 -17.22 21.51 -38.80
C ARG A 129 -17.66 22.80 -38.10
N ILE A 130 -17.31 22.99 -36.82
CA ILE A 130 -17.62 24.21 -36.09
C ILE A 130 -16.61 25.29 -36.46
N ARG A 131 -17.04 26.32 -37.21
CA ARG A 131 -16.14 27.39 -37.68
C ARG A 131 -16.38 28.74 -37.00
N ARG A 132 -17.62 29.05 -36.64
CA ARG A 132 -18.05 30.33 -36.06
C ARG A 132 -19.10 30.09 -34.97
N ALA A 133 -19.31 31.10 -34.13
CA ALA A 133 -20.39 31.14 -33.16
C ALA A 133 -21.78 30.99 -33.84
N PRO A 134 -22.80 30.46 -33.13
CA PRO A 134 -22.78 30.02 -31.74
C PRO A 134 -22.20 28.59 -31.57
N PHE A 135 -21.12 28.50 -30.79
CA PHE A 135 -20.44 27.29 -30.37
C PHE A 135 -21.30 26.39 -29.48
N LYS A 136 -22.12 26.94 -28.58
CA LYS A 136 -23.02 26.16 -27.72
C LYS A 136 -24.00 25.32 -28.52
N ALA A 137 -24.76 25.97 -29.41
CA ALA A 137 -25.72 25.28 -30.27
C ALA A 137 -25.02 24.27 -31.21
N ALA A 138 -23.83 24.61 -31.72
CA ALA A 138 -23.07 23.74 -32.61
C ALA A 138 -22.56 22.46 -31.91
N LEU A 139 -22.12 22.56 -30.65
CA LEU A 139 -21.70 21.41 -29.83
C LEU A 139 -22.88 20.50 -29.48
N ILE A 140 -24.00 21.08 -29.05
CA ILE A 140 -25.23 20.33 -28.74
C ILE A 140 -25.76 19.61 -29.99
N LYS A 141 -25.64 20.22 -31.17
CA LYS A 141 -26.00 19.59 -32.45
C LYS A 141 -25.09 18.41 -32.82
N ILE A 142 -23.83 18.40 -32.38
CA ILE A 142 -22.90 17.28 -32.59
C ILE A 142 -23.30 16.08 -31.74
N ASP A 143 -23.60 16.32 -30.46
CA ASP A 143 -24.02 15.33 -29.46
C ASP A 143 -24.82 16.04 -28.36
N LYS A 144 -26.05 15.56 -28.08
CA LYS A 144 -26.98 16.21 -27.16
C LYS A 144 -26.45 16.32 -25.72
N ARG A 145 -25.53 15.43 -25.33
CA ARG A 145 -24.95 15.37 -23.97
C ARG A 145 -24.12 16.61 -23.61
N TRP A 146 -23.69 17.41 -24.60
CA TRP A 146 -23.10 18.72 -24.33
C TRP A 146 -24.10 19.75 -23.80
N GLY A 147 -25.40 19.47 -23.92
CA GLY A 147 -26.48 20.24 -23.30
C GLY A 147 -26.85 19.76 -21.89
N GLU A 148 -26.21 18.71 -21.38
CA GLU A 148 -26.44 18.22 -20.03
C GLU A 148 -25.52 18.95 -19.05
N LEU A 149 -26.11 19.47 -17.97
CA LEU A 149 -25.38 20.17 -16.91
C LEU A 149 -24.27 19.28 -16.31
N LYS A 150 -24.58 18.00 -16.10
CA LYS A 150 -23.66 16.99 -15.54
C LYS A 150 -22.33 16.92 -16.29
N THR A 151 -22.33 17.03 -17.62
CA THR A 151 -21.10 16.98 -18.44
C THR A 151 -20.16 18.12 -18.07
N TRP A 152 -20.70 19.32 -17.90
CA TRP A 152 -19.94 20.51 -17.54
C TRP A 152 -19.52 20.53 -16.08
N GLN A 153 -20.36 20.02 -15.17
CA GLN A 153 -19.99 19.84 -13.77
C GLN A 153 -18.81 18.88 -13.61
N ILE A 154 -18.79 17.78 -14.34
CA ILE A 154 -17.65 16.84 -14.36
C ILE A 154 -16.40 17.55 -14.92
N LEU A 155 -16.51 18.27 -16.03
CA LEU A 155 -15.38 19.03 -16.57
C LEU A 155 -14.86 20.09 -15.58
N HIS A 156 -15.76 20.74 -14.83
CA HIS A 156 -15.40 21.69 -13.78
C HIS A 156 -14.67 21.00 -12.62
N GLN A 157 -15.22 19.90 -12.11
CA GLN A 157 -14.64 19.10 -11.01
C GLN A 157 -13.22 18.63 -11.33
N PHE A 158 -12.94 18.28 -12.59
CA PHE A 158 -11.63 17.84 -13.04
C PHE A 158 -10.82 18.96 -13.72
N SER A 159 -11.23 20.22 -13.61
CA SER A 159 -10.49 21.37 -14.17
C SER A 159 -9.29 21.79 -13.32
N THR A 160 -9.20 21.33 -12.08
CA THR A 160 -8.06 21.57 -11.18
C THR A 160 -7.01 20.47 -11.34
N SER A 161 -5.73 20.87 -11.27
CA SER A 161 -4.59 19.94 -11.37
C SER A 161 -4.48 18.98 -10.19
N TYR A 162 -5.15 19.29 -9.07
CA TYR A 162 -5.21 18.44 -7.90
C TYR A 162 -6.66 18.07 -7.60
N THR A 163 -6.92 16.80 -7.30
CA THR A 163 -8.24 16.34 -6.88
C THR A 163 -8.17 15.38 -5.69
N PRO A 164 -8.97 15.59 -4.64
CA PRO A 164 -9.10 14.63 -3.55
C PRO A 164 -9.94 13.40 -3.95
N ALA A 165 -10.53 13.39 -5.15
CA ALA A 165 -11.41 12.32 -5.62
C ALA A 165 -10.77 10.92 -5.56
N TYR A 166 -9.47 10.80 -5.82
CA TYR A 166 -8.76 9.52 -5.75
C TYR A 166 -8.66 8.96 -4.32
N TYR A 167 -8.51 9.82 -3.31
CA TYR A 167 -8.53 9.40 -1.92
C TYR A 167 -9.92 8.94 -1.49
N PHE A 168 -10.96 9.65 -1.93
CA PHE A 168 -12.34 9.22 -1.69
C PHE A 168 -12.66 7.90 -2.38
N ALA A 169 -12.15 7.68 -3.60
CA ALA A 169 -12.30 6.40 -4.30
C ALA A 169 -11.62 5.25 -3.52
N ALA A 170 -10.48 5.51 -2.87
CA ALA A 170 -9.80 4.52 -2.04
C ALA A 170 -10.61 4.09 -0.80
N THR A 171 -11.52 4.95 -0.31
CA THR A 171 -12.46 4.63 0.79
C THR A 171 -13.84 4.20 0.28
N ASP A 172 -13.96 3.80 -0.99
CA ASP A 172 -15.22 3.48 -1.67
C ASP A 172 -16.30 4.58 -1.53
N THR A 173 -15.87 5.84 -1.56
CA THR A 173 -16.75 7.01 -1.57
C THR A 173 -16.60 7.80 -2.85
N LYS A 174 -17.69 8.39 -3.35
CA LYS A 174 -17.67 9.31 -4.50
C LYS A 174 -18.25 10.64 -4.08
N LEU A 175 -17.58 11.71 -4.48
CA LEU A 175 -18.15 13.05 -4.43
C LEU A 175 -19.03 13.22 -5.67
N LYS A 176 -20.34 13.36 -5.45
CA LYS A 176 -21.29 13.61 -6.54
C LYS A 176 -21.13 15.04 -7.04
N SER A 177 -21.54 15.31 -8.28
CA SER A 177 -21.53 16.65 -8.89
C SER A 177 -22.39 17.69 -8.15
N SER A 178 -23.18 17.26 -7.15
CA SER A 178 -23.97 18.12 -6.24
C SER A 178 -23.23 18.51 -4.95
N GLY A 179 -21.99 18.05 -4.73
CA GLY A 179 -21.24 18.30 -3.49
C GLY A 179 -21.54 17.31 -2.35
N GLU A 180 -22.46 16.36 -2.54
CA GLU A 180 -22.77 15.32 -1.56
C GLU A 180 -21.80 14.14 -1.65
N PHE A 181 -21.44 13.59 -0.50
CA PHE A 181 -20.67 12.35 -0.38
C PHE A 181 -21.61 11.15 -0.40
N ILE A 182 -21.42 10.26 -1.37
CA ILE A 182 -22.12 8.97 -1.42
C ILE A 182 -21.13 7.83 -1.20
N ILE A 183 -21.50 6.90 -0.34
CA ILE A 183 -20.80 5.63 -0.22
C ILE A 183 -21.26 4.76 -1.39
N LEU A 184 -20.32 4.14 -2.12
CA LEU A 184 -20.64 3.29 -3.25
C LEU A 184 -21.59 2.14 -2.86
N PRO A 185 -22.41 1.61 -3.77
CA PRO A 185 -23.14 0.38 -3.54
C PRO A 185 -22.20 -0.81 -3.30
N ASP A 186 -22.63 -1.84 -2.58
CA ASP A 186 -21.76 -2.96 -2.17
C ASP A 186 -21.08 -3.72 -3.31
N GLU A 187 -21.64 -3.68 -4.52
CA GLU A 187 -21.09 -4.25 -5.75
C GLU A 187 -19.88 -3.46 -6.28
N GLU A 188 -19.85 -2.14 -6.06
CA GLU A 188 -18.74 -1.28 -6.45
C GLU A 188 -17.69 -1.09 -5.31
N ARG A 189 -18.04 -1.46 -4.06
CA ARG A 189 -17.12 -1.40 -2.90
C ARG A 189 -16.10 -2.54 -2.94
N ILE A 190 -15.01 -2.33 -3.66
CA ILE A 190 -13.95 -3.34 -3.82
C ILE A 190 -12.75 -3.03 -2.92
N TYR A 191 -12.39 -1.75 -2.76
CA TYR A 191 -11.12 -1.38 -2.17
C TYR A 191 -11.10 -1.63 -0.66
N SER A 192 -12.11 -1.16 0.08
CA SER A 192 -12.16 -1.30 1.54
C SER A 192 -12.33 -2.76 1.95
N LYS A 193 -13.16 -3.53 1.22
CA LYS A 193 -13.36 -4.96 1.48
C LYS A 193 -12.06 -5.74 1.27
N LEU A 194 -11.35 -5.50 0.17
CA LEU A 194 -10.09 -6.17 -0.12
C LEU A 194 -9.01 -5.78 0.90
N PHE A 195 -8.92 -4.50 1.26
CA PHE A 195 -7.99 -4.00 2.26
C PHE A 195 -8.24 -4.60 3.64
N LEU A 196 -9.49 -4.63 4.11
CA LEU A 196 -9.82 -5.26 5.39
C LEU A 196 -9.53 -6.76 5.37
N ARG A 197 -9.82 -7.44 4.27
CA ARG A 197 -9.52 -8.87 4.11
C ARG A 197 -8.02 -9.13 4.18
N THR A 198 -7.19 -8.36 3.48
CA THR A 198 -5.73 -8.54 3.53
C THR A 198 -5.17 -8.21 4.92
N MET A 199 -5.71 -7.19 5.59
CA MET A 199 -5.33 -6.83 6.96
C MET A 199 -5.69 -7.92 7.98
N LEU A 200 -6.89 -8.49 7.90
CA LEU A 200 -7.30 -9.60 8.76
C LEU A 200 -6.45 -10.85 8.50
N MET A 201 -6.16 -11.15 7.24
CA MET A 201 -5.31 -12.28 6.86
C MET A 201 -3.87 -12.11 7.37
N SER A 202 -3.27 -10.93 7.22
CA SER A 202 -1.91 -10.66 7.70
C SER A 202 -1.84 -10.67 9.24
N ALA A 203 -2.86 -10.14 9.92
CA ALA A 203 -2.98 -10.23 11.37
C ALA A 203 -3.10 -11.68 11.85
N LEU A 204 -3.92 -12.50 11.18
CA LEU A 204 -4.10 -13.92 11.49
C LEU A 204 -2.79 -14.71 11.29
N ILE A 205 -2.10 -14.51 10.16
CA ILE A 205 -0.83 -15.16 9.86
C ILE A 205 0.24 -14.74 10.88
N THR A 206 0.32 -13.46 11.22
CA THR A 206 1.22 -12.95 12.26
C THR A 206 0.91 -13.58 13.62
N GLY A 207 -0.37 -13.67 13.99
CA GLY A 207 -0.80 -14.31 15.23
C GLY A 207 -0.42 -15.79 15.30
N LEU A 208 -0.67 -16.56 14.23
CA LEU A 208 -0.33 -17.97 14.14
C LEU A 208 1.19 -18.21 14.15
N THR A 209 1.94 -17.42 13.39
CA THR A 209 3.41 -17.52 13.38
C THR A 209 4.02 -17.17 14.73
N LEU A 210 3.47 -16.17 15.45
CA LEU A 210 3.90 -15.86 16.80
C LEU A 210 3.53 -16.97 17.78
N LEU A 211 2.31 -17.50 17.71
CA LEU A 211 1.81 -18.56 18.59
C LEU A 211 2.66 -19.84 18.48
N ILE A 212 3.10 -20.20 17.27
CA ILE A 212 3.94 -21.38 17.01
C ILE A 212 5.42 -21.04 17.18
N GLY A 213 5.87 -19.87 16.73
CA GLY A 213 7.27 -19.46 16.76
C GLY A 213 7.79 -19.18 18.16
N PHE A 214 6.95 -18.62 19.05
CA PHE A 214 7.32 -18.34 20.43
C PHE A 214 7.73 -19.59 21.23
N PRO A 215 6.94 -20.68 21.31
CA PRO A 215 7.35 -21.88 22.04
C PRO A 215 8.58 -22.54 21.42
N VAL A 216 8.73 -22.51 20.09
CA VAL A 216 9.91 -23.04 19.41
C VAL A 216 11.16 -22.23 19.78
N ALA A 217 11.10 -20.89 19.69
CA ALA A 217 12.20 -20.01 20.07
C ALA A 217 12.58 -20.15 21.54
N TYR A 218 11.58 -20.28 22.41
CA TYR A 218 11.76 -20.49 23.84
C TYR A 218 12.46 -21.82 24.14
N LEU A 219 12.02 -22.91 23.49
CA LEU A 219 12.66 -24.21 23.62
C LEU A 219 14.13 -24.16 23.16
N LEU A 220 14.41 -23.51 22.03
CA LEU A 220 15.77 -23.31 21.52
C LEU A 220 16.66 -22.52 22.50
N ALA A 221 16.10 -21.56 23.23
CA ALA A 221 16.85 -20.73 24.17
C ALA A 221 17.26 -21.48 25.46
N ILE A 222 16.51 -22.50 25.87
CA ILE A 222 16.77 -23.27 27.10
C ILE A 222 17.66 -24.49 26.85
N LEU A 223 17.59 -25.07 25.65
CA LEU A 223 18.32 -26.28 25.29
C LEU A 223 19.86 -26.08 25.40
N PRO A 224 20.61 -27.17 25.67
CA PRO A 224 22.07 -27.14 25.62
C PRO A 224 22.57 -26.63 24.26
N THR A 225 23.65 -25.83 24.26
CA THR A 225 24.15 -25.10 23.08
C THR A 225 24.30 -25.95 21.83
N LYS A 226 24.73 -27.21 21.96
CA LYS A 226 24.89 -28.13 20.82
C LYS A 226 23.56 -28.47 20.14
N ILE A 227 22.52 -28.78 20.93
CA ILE A 227 21.20 -29.17 20.43
C ILE A 227 20.47 -27.93 19.90
N GLY A 228 20.54 -26.80 20.60
CA GLY A 228 19.98 -25.53 20.12
C GLY A 228 20.57 -25.08 18.79
N ASN A 229 21.90 -25.20 18.61
CA ASN A 229 22.57 -24.88 17.35
C ASN A 229 22.21 -25.86 16.21
N LEU A 230 21.93 -27.14 16.51
CA LEU A 230 21.45 -28.08 15.48
C LEU A 230 20.03 -27.73 15.03
N LEU A 231 19.13 -27.47 15.99
CA LEU A 231 17.74 -27.16 15.68
C LEU A 231 17.58 -25.80 14.98
N ILE A 232 18.40 -24.79 15.30
CA ILE A 232 18.35 -23.53 14.55
C ILE A 232 18.77 -23.71 13.08
N ILE A 233 19.73 -24.61 12.80
CA ILE A 233 20.08 -24.98 11.42
C ILE A 233 18.88 -25.62 10.72
N LEU A 234 18.16 -26.51 11.40
CA LEU A 234 16.96 -27.15 10.86
C LEU A 234 15.84 -26.13 10.54
N VAL A 235 15.64 -25.15 11.41
CA VAL A 235 14.68 -24.05 11.20
C VAL A 235 15.11 -23.14 10.04
N LEU A 236 16.41 -22.98 9.83
CA LEU A 236 16.97 -22.17 8.75
C LEU A 236 17.01 -22.89 7.40
N LEU A 237 16.95 -24.22 7.37
CA LEU A 237 16.92 -25.03 6.14
C LEU A 237 15.94 -24.49 5.07
N PRO A 238 14.67 -24.15 5.39
CA PRO A 238 13.75 -23.58 4.41
C PRO A 238 14.19 -22.23 3.83
N PHE A 239 15.08 -21.47 4.48
CA PHE A 239 15.63 -20.22 3.93
C PHE A 239 16.55 -20.48 2.72
N TRP A 240 17.27 -21.60 2.71
CA TRP A 240 18.14 -22.02 1.61
C TRP A 240 17.34 -22.50 0.40
N THR A 241 16.04 -22.76 0.58
CA THR A 241 15.13 -23.13 -0.51
C THR A 241 14.46 -21.88 -1.10
N SER A 242 14.47 -21.77 -2.43
CA SER A 242 13.81 -20.67 -3.14
C SER A 242 12.34 -20.54 -2.73
N LEU A 243 11.88 -19.30 -2.56
CA LEU A 243 10.48 -19.00 -2.22
C LEU A 243 9.52 -19.59 -3.27
N LEU A 244 9.93 -19.63 -4.54
CA LEU A 244 9.14 -20.20 -5.62
C LEU A 244 8.95 -21.71 -5.43
N VAL A 245 10.03 -22.44 -5.12
CA VAL A 245 9.98 -23.89 -4.88
C VAL A 245 9.04 -24.19 -3.71
N ARG A 246 9.19 -23.46 -2.59
CA ARG A 246 8.31 -23.61 -1.42
C ARG A 246 6.84 -23.36 -1.77
N THR A 247 6.57 -22.32 -2.56
CA THR A 247 5.20 -21.99 -3.01
C THR A 247 4.63 -23.10 -3.89
N CYS A 248 5.40 -23.59 -4.87
CA CYS A 248 4.97 -24.68 -5.75
C CYS A 248 4.75 -26.00 -4.99
N SER A 249 5.60 -26.33 -4.01
CA SER A 249 5.41 -27.50 -3.16
C SER A 249 4.10 -27.42 -2.37
N TRP A 250 3.79 -26.27 -1.77
CA TRP A 250 2.51 -26.08 -1.07
C TRP A 250 1.30 -26.13 -2.01
N ILE A 251 1.42 -25.58 -3.22
CA ILE A 251 0.39 -25.71 -4.26
C ILE A 251 0.13 -27.18 -4.54
N ALA A 252 1.17 -27.99 -4.80
CA ALA A 252 1.01 -29.42 -5.08
C ALA A 252 0.42 -30.20 -3.89
N LEU A 253 0.82 -29.87 -2.64
CA LEU A 253 0.29 -30.53 -1.44
C LEU A 253 -1.19 -30.19 -1.15
N LEU A 254 -1.61 -28.95 -1.44
CA LEU A 254 -2.95 -28.42 -1.16
C LEU A 254 -3.94 -28.58 -2.34
N GLN A 255 -3.52 -29.21 -3.43
CA GLN A 255 -4.43 -29.58 -4.51
C GLN A 255 -5.53 -30.55 -4.02
N GLN A 256 -6.65 -30.60 -4.74
CA GLN A 256 -7.76 -31.53 -4.44
C GLN A 256 -7.32 -33.01 -4.43
N HIS A 257 -6.36 -33.36 -5.30
CA HIS A 257 -5.68 -34.66 -5.33
C HIS A 257 -4.24 -34.57 -4.80
N GLY A 258 -3.99 -33.63 -3.89
CA GLY A 258 -2.71 -33.49 -3.22
C GLY A 258 -2.59 -34.39 -2.00
N VAL A 259 -1.35 -34.59 -1.55
CA VAL A 259 -0.99 -35.48 -0.42
C VAL A 259 -1.80 -35.18 0.86
N ILE A 260 -2.12 -33.91 1.13
CA ILE A 260 -2.87 -33.54 2.34
C ILE A 260 -4.31 -34.06 2.26
N ASN A 261 -4.98 -33.92 1.13
CA ASN A 261 -6.34 -34.45 0.96
C ASN A 261 -6.35 -35.98 0.95
N ASP A 262 -5.39 -36.61 0.26
CA ASP A 262 -5.29 -38.07 0.23
C ASP A 262 -5.05 -38.68 1.61
N THR A 263 -4.22 -38.03 2.44
CA THR A 263 -3.98 -38.46 3.83
C THR A 263 -5.21 -38.24 4.72
N LEU A 264 -5.96 -37.14 4.56
CA LEU A 264 -7.21 -36.89 5.30
C LEU A 264 -8.30 -37.92 4.97
N VAL A 265 -8.43 -38.30 3.70
CA VAL A 265 -9.34 -39.36 3.25
C VAL A 265 -8.89 -40.72 3.81
N SER A 266 -7.59 -41.02 3.75
CA SER A 266 -7.03 -42.27 4.29
C SER A 266 -7.23 -42.41 5.81
N LEU A 267 -7.21 -41.30 6.54
CA LEU A 267 -7.47 -41.25 7.98
C LEU A 267 -8.97 -41.27 8.34
N GLY A 268 -9.86 -41.25 7.34
CA GLY A 268 -11.31 -41.26 7.53
C GLY A 268 -11.91 -39.94 8.00
N PHE A 269 -11.16 -38.82 7.94
CA PHE A 269 -11.67 -37.49 8.30
C PHE A 269 -12.53 -36.87 7.19
N LEU A 270 -12.38 -37.31 5.94
CA LEU A 270 -13.13 -36.85 4.77
C LEU A 270 -13.56 -38.05 3.92
N GLY A 271 -14.76 -38.00 3.33
CA GLY A 271 -15.17 -38.93 2.26
C GLY A 271 -14.46 -38.63 0.93
N GLU A 272 -14.41 -39.58 0.01
CA GLU A 272 -13.79 -39.37 -1.32
C GLU A 272 -14.44 -38.20 -2.09
N ASP A 273 -15.74 -37.98 -1.89
CA ASP A 273 -16.53 -36.92 -2.53
C ASP A 273 -16.44 -35.55 -1.82
N GLU A 274 -15.83 -35.48 -0.62
CA GLU A 274 -15.73 -34.27 0.22
C GLU A 274 -14.33 -33.63 0.19
N ARG A 275 -13.53 -33.93 -0.84
CA ARG A 275 -12.18 -33.37 -1.00
C ARG A 275 -12.21 -31.84 -1.06
N ILE A 276 -11.52 -31.21 -0.11
CA ILE A 276 -11.56 -29.75 0.06
C ILE A 276 -10.61 -29.09 -0.94
N ALA A 277 -11.12 -28.11 -1.69
CA ALA A 277 -10.29 -27.22 -2.50
C ALA A 277 -9.55 -26.21 -1.61
N MET A 278 -8.36 -26.59 -1.12
CA MET A 278 -7.53 -25.74 -0.27
C MET A 278 -6.65 -24.77 -1.07
N ILE A 279 -6.43 -25.06 -2.35
CA ILE A 279 -5.71 -24.20 -3.29
C ILE A 279 -6.55 -22.96 -3.67
N HIS A 280 -5.88 -21.81 -3.87
CA HIS A 280 -6.50 -20.51 -4.21
C HIS A 280 -7.54 -19.99 -3.21
N ASN A 281 -7.54 -20.52 -1.98
CA ASN A 281 -8.43 -20.07 -0.91
C ASN A 281 -7.66 -19.51 0.29
N ALA A 282 -8.34 -18.77 1.15
CA ALA A 282 -7.75 -18.13 2.33
C ALA A 282 -7.03 -19.15 3.24
N THR A 283 -7.64 -20.31 3.48
CA THR A 283 -7.07 -21.36 4.33
C THR A 283 -5.70 -21.84 3.85
N GLY A 284 -5.56 -22.14 2.55
CA GLY A 284 -4.29 -22.57 1.96
C GLY A 284 -3.23 -21.47 2.04
N THR A 285 -3.62 -20.21 1.81
CA THR A 285 -2.72 -19.06 1.97
C THR A 285 -2.24 -18.94 3.42
N VAL A 286 -3.13 -19.05 4.42
CA VAL A 286 -2.75 -18.96 5.83
C VAL A 286 -1.73 -20.05 6.19
N ILE A 287 -2.02 -21.31 5.86
CA ILE A 287 -1.14 -22.44 6.18
C ILE A 287 0.24 -22.27 5.55
N ALA A 288 0.29 -22.01 4.23
CA ALA A 288 1.53 -21.88 3.50
C ALA A 288 2.37 -20.69 3.98
N MET A 289 1.73 -19.51 4.16
CA MET A 289 2.42 -18.31 4.64
C MET A 289 2.91 -18.46 6.07
N THR A 290 2.13 -19.07 6.97
CA THR A 290 2.58 -19.35 8.33
C THR A 290 3.84 -20.20 8.35
N HIS A 291 3.91 -21.27 7.55
CA HIS A 291 5.12 -22.09 7.45
C HIS A 291 6.31 -21.31 6.86
N ILE A 292 6.09 -20.56 5.77
CA ILE A 292 7.15 -19.82 5.08
C ILE A 292 7.75 -18.72 5.96
N LEU A 293 6.92 -18.03 6.76
CA LEU A 293 7.32 -16.92 7.61
C LEU A 293 7.80 -17.34 9.00
N LEU A 294 7.54 -18.58 9.42
CA LEU A 294 7.92 -19.10 10.75
C LEU A 294 9.41 -18.88 11.09
N PRO A 295 10.39 -19.14 10.20
CA PRO A 295 11.80 -18.92 10.52
C PRO A 295 12.11 -17.45 10.81
N PHE A 296 11.48 -16.52 10.10
CA PHE A 296 11.66 -15.09 10.31
C PHE A 296 11.10 -14.61 11.64
N MET A 297 10.07 -15.28 12.17
CA MET A 297 9.56 -15.01 13.52
C MET A 297 10.46 -15.63 14.61
N ILE A 298 10.95 -16.85 14.40
CA ILE A 298 11.75 -17.59 15.40
C ILE A 298 13.10 -16.90 15.66
N LEU A 299 13.80 -16.44 14.62
CA LEU A 299 15.14 -15.86 14.76
C LEU A 299 15.23 -14.64 15.71
N PRO A 300 14.42 -13.58 15.54
CA PRO A 300 14.47 -12.43 16.44
C PRO A 300 14.04 -12.82 17.87
N LEU A 301 12.99 -13.65 18.01
CA LEU A 301 12.55 -14.13 19.32
C LEU A 301 13.66 -14.91 20.05
N TYR A 302 14.32 -15.83 19.35
CA TYR A 302 15.44 -16.59 19.90
C TYR A 302 16.62 -15.69 20.28
N SER A 303 16.95 -14.71 19.42
CA SER A 303 18.03 -13.75 19.68
C SER A 303 17.79 -12.98 20.98
N VAL A 304 16.57 -12.44 21.18
CA VAL A 304 16.19 -11.71 22.40
C VAL A 304 16.11 -12.65 23.61
N MET A 305 15.54 -13.84 23.48
CA MET A 305 15.42 -14.78 24.59
C MET A 305 16.80 -15.25 25.10
N LYS A 306 17.78 -15.40 24.21
CA LYS A 306 19.13 -15.85 24.57
C LYS A 306 19.94 -14.79 25.32
N THR A 307 19.63 -13.51 25.16
CA THR A 307 20.32 -12.43 25.88
C THR A 307 19.82 -12.25 27.32
N ILE A 308 18.66 -12.79 27.67
CA ILE A 308 18.08 -12.69 29.02
C ILE A 308 18.94 -13.49 30.03
N PRO A 309 19.54 -12.85 31.05
CA PRO A 309 20.33 -13.55 32.05
C PRO A 309 19.48 -14.54 32.84
N LYS A 310 20.01 -15.75 33.06
CA LYS A 310 19.35 -16.81 33.85
C LYS A 310 19.00 -16.38 35.29
N SER A 311 19.62 -15.31 35.82
CA SER A 311 19.32 -14.73 37.12
C SER A 311 17.90 -14.14 37.21
N PHE A 312 17.36 -13.59 36.13
CA PHE A 312 15.99 -13.05 36.11
C PHE A 312 14.95 -14.16 36.30
N VAL A 313 15.17 -15.32 35.67
CA VAL A 313 14.30 -16.50 35.85
C VAL A 313 14.37 -16.99 37.29
N ARG A 314 15.55 -17.00 37.92
CA ARG A 314 15.70 -17.36 39.34
C ARG A 314 15.00 -16.37 40.28
N ALA A 315 15.10 -15.07 40.03
CA ALA A 315 14.41 -14.04 40.81
C ALA A 315 12.88 -14.15 40.69
N ALA A 316 12.37 -14.46 39.50
CA ALA A 316 10.96 -14.70 39.26
C ALA A 316 10.44 -15.93 40.04
N VAL A 317 11.22 -17.02 40.07
CA VAL A 317 10.88 -18.22 40.86
C VAL A 317 10.88 -17.91 42.36
N SER A 318 11.84 -17.10 42.85
CA SER A 318 11.87 -16.66 44.25
C SER A 318 10.68 -15.79 44.67
N LEU A 319 10.00 -15.13 43.72
CA LEU A 319 8.78 -14.35 43.95
C LEU A 319 7.48 -15.19 43.89
N GLY A 320 7.58 -16.53 43.84
CA GLY A 320 6.44 -17.44 43.91
C GLY A 320 5.99 -18.05 42.57
N LEU A 321 6.76 -17.89 41.49
CA LEU A 321 6.45 -18.50 40.20
C LEU A 321 6.99 -19.93 40.11
N ILE A 322 6.11 -20.92 39.92
CA ILE A 322 6.49 -22.34 39.86
C ILE A 322 7.26 -22.65 38.56
N PRO A 323 8.47 -23.26 38.62
CA PRO A 323 9.41 -23.35 37.50
C PRO A 323 8.90 -24.09 36.24
N GLY A 324 7.92 -24.99 36.39
CA GLY A 324 7.46 -25.87 35.29
C GLY A 324 6.21 -25.40 34.55
N LYS A 325 5.33 -24.58 35.17
CA LYS A 325 4.03 -24.19 34.58
C LYS A 325 3.96 -22.72 34.13
N HIS A 326 4.84 -21.85 34.62
CA HIS A 326 4.72 -20.39 34.43
C HIS A 326 5.87 -19.73 33.65
N SER A 327 6.84 -20.52 33.19
CA SER A 327 8.08 -19.99 32.63
C SER A 327 7.86 -19.22 31.30
N GLY A 328 6.94 -19.67 30.45
CA GLY A 328 6.51 -18.90 29.26
C GLY A 328 5.72 -17.63 29.60
N ARG A 329 4.94 -17.63 30.70
CA ARG A 329 4.13 -16.49 31.15
C ARG A 329 4.96 -15.39 31.82
N SER A 330 6.12 -15.74 32.37
CA SER A 330 7.06 -14.80 33.01
C SER A 330 7.96 -14.07 32.02
N ILE A 331 8.27 -14.67 30.86
CA ILE A 331 9.19 -14.11 29.85
C ILE A 331 8.43 -13.29 28.79
N PHE A 332 7.18 -13.64 28.53
CA PHE A 332 6.30 -12.93 27.58
C PHE A 332 6.24 -11.40 27.79
N PRO A 333 6.04 -10.85 29.01
CA PRO A 333 6.01 -9.40 29.21
C PRO A 333 7.39 -8.72 29.07
N ILE A 334 8.49 -9.46 29.29
CA ILE A 334 9.85 -8.94 29.11
C ILE A 334 10.20 -8.84 27.62
N LEU A 335 9.68 -9.75 26.79
CA LEU A 335 9.87 -9.73 25.34
C LEU A 335 9.05 -8.66 24.63
N LEU A 336 7.90 -8.26 25.16
CA LEU A 336 7.04 -7.21 24.58
C LEU A 336 7.62 -5.79 24.72
N LEU A 337 8.61 -5.60 25.61
CA LEU A 337 9.24 -4.32 25.89
C LEU A 337 10.64 -4.17 25.24
N GLY A 338 11.14 -5.22 24.58
CA GLY A 338 12.50 -5.32 24.04
C GLY A 338 12.60 -5.06 22.54
#